data_AF-A0A524DXN4-F1
#
_entry.id   AF-A0A524DXN4-F1
#
_cell.length_a   1.000
_cell.length_b   1.000
_cell.length_c   1.000
_cell.angle_alpha   90.00
_cell.angle_beta   90.00
_cell.angle_gamma   90.00
#
_symmetry.space_group_name_H-M   'P 1'
#
loop_
_entity.id
_entity.type
_entity.pdbx_description
1 polymer ?
#
loop_
_entity_poly.entity_id
_entity_poly.type
_entity_poly.pdbx_seq_one_letter_code
_entity_poly.pdbx_strand_id
1 'polypeptide(L)'
;MIRWDDVIGGTVYLKYPDNLEIPENVIQQIQISHNFSESYIITEEKDWNSVSFYNSDKEMVIVLVLDRYDEGNDYLIVLEEFNKELNKYDDEKRLKEQLERIFQFSLNVFRTRDEVIAKLSNEVAQLKMKVYDLEKKFETVIESNHLKVKSKIMFLLAINEELSLNEIQTQVNTSKQWLETVLDTLIKNKIVEYDHEHERYFLNF
;
A
#
# COMPACT_ATOMS: atom_id res chain seq x y z
N MET A 1 0.61 -4.53 -29.27
CA MET A 1 1.93 -4.88 -29.82
C MET A 1 2.21 -4.01 -31.03
N ILE A 2 3.40 -3.41 -31.05
CA ILE A 2 3.88 -2.55 -32.13
C ILE A 2 5.04 -3.29 -32.81
N ARG A 3 5.00 -3.39 -34.14
CA ARG A 3 6.07 -3.97 -34.96
C ARG A 3 6.82 -2.86 -35.68
N TRP A 4 8.13 -3.03 -35.84
CA TRP A 4 8.94 -2.10 -36.62
C TRP A 4 8.75 -2.28 -38.13
N ASP A 5 8.54 -1.18 -38.86
CA ASP A 5 8.62 -1.10 -40.33
C ASP A 5 9.62 0.02 -40.70
N ASP A 6 10.63 -0.31 -41.50
CA ASP A 6 11.72 0.60 -41.87
C ASP A 6 11.29 1.81 -42.72
N VAL A 7 10.08 1.77 -43.31
CA VAL A 7 9.57 2.80 -44.22
C VAL A 7 8.55 3.71 -43.53
N ILE A 8 7.76 3.16 -42.59
CA ILE A 8 6.61 3.87 -41.97
C ILE A 8 6.86 4.16 -40.48
N GLY A 9 7.77 3.44 -39.82
CA GLY A 9 7.98 3.48 -38.37
C GLY A 9 7.21 2.38 -37.63
N GLY A 10 6.95 2.57 -36.34
CA GLY A 10 6.21 1.61 -35.53
C GLY A 10 4.75 1.49 -35.96
N THR A 11 4.30 0.29 -36.34
CA THR A 11 2.89 0.02 -36.69
C THR A 11 2.24 -0.89 -35.67
N VAL A 12 0.97 -0.64 -35.34
CA VAL A 12 0.21 -1.54 -34.45
C VAL A 12 -0.03 -2.85 -35.19
N TYR A 13 0.68 -3.90 -34.78
CA TYR A 13 0.61 -5.22 -35.39
C TYR A 13 -0.57 -6.03 -34.82
N LEU A 14 -0.68 -6.05 -33.49
CA LEU A 14 -1.73 -6.78 -32.79
C LEU A 14 -2.23 -5.94 -31.63
N LYS A 15 -3.55 -5.86 -31.46
CA LYS A 15 -4.18 -5.14 -30.35
C LYS A 15 -5.30 -5.97 -29.74
N TYR A 16 -5.49 -5.77 -28.44
CA TYR A 16 -6.62 -6.26 -27.68
C TYR A 16 -6.95 -5.22 -26.59
N PRO A 17 -8.23 -4.91 -26.37
CA PRO A 17 -9.36 -5.28 -27.23
C PRO A 17 -9.28 -4.61 -28.62
N ASP A 18 -10.00 -5.15 -29.61
CA ASP A 18 -9.90 -4.66 -31.01
C ASP A 18 -10.40 -3.21 -31.19
N ASN A 19 -11.20 -2.71 -30.25
CA ASN A 19 -11.67 -1.32 -30.23
C ASN A 19 -10.75 -0.37 -29.44
N LEU A 20 -9.60 -0.84 -28.94
CA LEU A 20 -8.64 0.02 -28.27
C LEU A 20 -8.11 1.08 -29.24
N GLU A 21 -8.30 2.34 -28.86
CA GLU A 21 -7.76 3.51 -29.55
C GLU A 21 -6.38 3.83 -28.98
N ILE A 22 -5.37 3.88 -29.85
CA ILE A 22 -4.00 4.20 -29.49
C ILE A 22 -3.61 5.45 -30.29
N PRO A 23 -3.38 6.60 -29.64
CA PRO A 23 -2.97 7.81 -30.33
C PRO A 23 -1.63 7.61 -31.07
N GLU A 24 -1.50 8.19 -32.27
CA GLU A 24 -0.28 8.03 -33.09
C GLU A 24 0.97 8.61 -32.42
N ASN A 25 0.81 9.73 -31.71
CA ASN A 25 1.90 10.35 -30.93
C ASN A 25 2.44 9.42 -29.84
N VAL A 26 1.57 8.61 -29.21
CA VAL A 26 1.96 7.63 -28.20
C VAL A 26 2.80 6.51 -28.84
N ILE A 27 2.39 6.03 -30.01
CA ILE A 27 3.15 5.00 -30.75
C ILE A 27 4.56 5.49 -31.05
N GLN A 28 4.68 6.73 -31.56
CA GLN A 28 5.96 7.36 -31.87
C GLN A 28 6.82 7.55 -30.61
N GLN A 29 6.22 7.98 -29.50
CA GLN A 29 6.93 8.16 -28.23
C GLN A 29 7.48 6.84 -27.68
N ILE A 30 6.64 5.78 -27.65
CA ILE A 30 7.06 4.44 -27.21
C ILE A 30 8.21 3.94 -28.10
N GLN A 31 8.10 4.15 -29.41
CA GLN A 31 9.13 3.79 -30.38
C GLN A 31 10.47 4.49 -30.09
N ILE A 32 10.45 5.82 -29.90
CA ILE A 32 11.65 6.60 -29.56
C ILE A 32 12.26 6.13 -28.25
N SER A 33 11.41 5.82 -27.27
CA SER A 33 11.85 5.53 -25.90
C SER A 33 12.65 4.23 -25.81
N HIS A 34 12.27 3.18 -26.55
CA HIS A 34 12.99 1.90 -26.51
C HIS A 34 14.30 1.91 -27.30
N ASN A 35 14.43 2.74 -28.34
CA ASN A 35 15.64 2.88 -29.16
C ASN A 35 16.32 1.54 -29.53
N PHE A 36 15.52 0.53 -29.88
CA PHE A 36 15.96 -0.84 -30.22
C PHE A 36 16.75 -1.60 -29.13
N SER A 37 16.62 -1.19 -27.87
CA SER A 37 17.22 -1.86 -26.72
C SER A 37 16.15 -2.56 -25.90
N GLU A 38 16.43 -3.80 -25.48
CA GLU A 38 15.58 -4.50 -24.51
C GLU A 38 15.54 -3.70 -23.21
N SER A 39 14.35 -3.23 -22.87
CA SER A 39 14.15 -2.30 -21.77
C SER A 39 12.67 -2.28 -21.41
N TYR A 40 12.39 -2.08 -20.12
CA TYR A 40 11.06 -1.75 -19.64
C TYR A 40 10.93 -0.24 -19.56
N ILE A 41 9.82 0.28 -20.07
CA ILE A 41 9.54 1.71 -20.06
C ILE A 41 8.14 1.91 -19.51
N ILE A 42 8.03 2.75 -18.49
CA ILE A 42 6.76 3.22 -17.94
C ILE A 42 6.52 4.61 -18.52
N THR A 43 5.33 4.83 -19.08
CA THR A 43 4.91 6.11 -19.66
C THR A 43 3.64 6.57 -18.96
N GLU A 44 3.77 7.67 -18.21
CA GLU A 44 2.67 8.31 -17.49
C GLU A 44 2.48 9.73 -18.03
N GLU A 45 1.42 9.92 -18.81
CA GLU A 45 0.95 11.22 -19.28
C GLU A 45 -0.47 11.51 -18.77
N LYS A 46 -0.96 12.73 -19.00
CA LYS A 46 -2.25 13.20 -18.46
C LYS A 46 -3.42 12.28 -18.83
N ASP A 47 -3.42 11.77 -20.05
CA ASP A 47 -4.48 10.94 -20.63
C ASP A 47 -3.97 9.57 -21.13
N TRP A 48 -2.77 9.15 -20.71
CA TRP A 48 -2.17 7.88 -21.11
C TRP A 48 -1.31 7.29 -20.00
N ASN A 49 -1.56 6.04 -19.63
CA ASN A 49 -0.69 5.27 -18.74
C ASN A 49 -0.38 3.92 -19.41
N SER A 50 0.90 3.59 -19.54
CA SER A 50 1.29 2.30 -20.11
C SER A 50 2.65 1.84 -19.61
N VAL A 51 2.83 0.53 -19.62
CA VAL A 51 4.14 -0.10 -19.51
C VAL A 51 4.45 -0.86 -20.79
N SER A 52 5.68 -0.75 -21.29
CA SER A 52 6.12 -1.39 -22.52
C SER A 52 7.46 -2.08 -22.39
N PHE A 53 7.65 -3.11 -23.21
CA PHE A 53 8.88 -3.89 -23.31
C PHE A 53 9.23 -4.13 -24.77
N TYR A 54 10.48 -3.87 -25.15
CA TYR A 54 11.00 -4.21 -26.47
C TYR A 54 11.64 -5.60 -26.46
N ASN A 55 11.12 -6.50 -27.29
CA ASN A 55 11.70 -7.81 -27.57
C ASN A 55 12.59 -7.68 -28.81
N SER A 56 13.90 -7.91 -28.63
CA SER A 56 14.86 -7.76 -29.73
C SER A 56 14.82 -8.92 -30.73
N ASP A 57 14.52 -10.14 -30.27
CA ASP A 57 14.46 -11.35 -31.12
C ASP A 57 13.37 -11.27 -32.21
N LYS A 58 12.23 -10.67 -31.86
CA LYS A 58 11.05 -10.53 -32.72
C LYS A 58 10.90 -9.14 -33.30
N GLU A 59 11.76 -8.18 -32.90
CA GLU A 59 11.70 -6.77 -33.28
C GLU A 59 10.32 -6.15 -33.01
N MET A 60 9.77 -6.41 -31.83
CA MET A 60 8.42 -5.98 -31.43
C MET A 60 8.42 -5.32 -30.06
N VAL A 61 7.60 -4.28 -29.92
CA VAL A 61 7.26 -3.70 -28.61
C VAL A 61 5.94 -4.28 -28.12
N ILE A 62 5.98 -4.89 -26.94
CA ILE A 62 4.81 -5.29 -26.18
C ILE A 62 4.38 -4.08 -25.36
N VAL A 63 3.10 -3.70 -25.43
CA VAL A 63 2.56 -2.54 -24.70
C VAL A 63 1.33 -2.99 -23.93
N LEU A 64 1.33 -2.74 -22.63
CA LEU A 64 0.17 -2.85 -21.74
C LEU A 64 -0.32 -1.44 -21.41
N VAL A 65 -1.56 -1.14 -21.80
CA VAL A 65 -2.25 0.10 -21.41
C VAL A 65 -2.87 -0.13 -20.05
N LEU A 66 -2.65 0.79 -19.12
CA LEU A 66 -3.02 0.70 -17.71
C LEU A 66 -4.08 1.75 -17.39
N ASP A 67 -4.82 1.57 -16.29
CA ASP A 67 -5.67 2.64 -15.75
C ASP A 67 -4.78 3.77 -15.21
N ARG A 68 -5.32 4.98 -15.12
CA ARG A 68 -4.59 6.17 -14.67
C ARG A 68 -4.02 6.05 -13.26
N TYR A 69 -4.57 5.16 -12.44
CA TYR A 69 -4.18 4.95 -11.05
C TYR A 69 -3.32 3.69 -10.85
N ASP A 70 -3.10 2.91 -11.90
CA ASP A 70 -2.28 1.71 -11.84
C ASP A 70 -0.79 2.05 -11.82
N GLU A 71 -0.02 1.36 -10.98
CA GLU A 71 1.43 1.49 -10.92
C GLU A 71 2.11 0.58 -11.95
N GLY A 72 2.83 1.14 -12.93
CA GLY A 72 3.43 0.35 -14.02
C GLY A 72 4.39 -0.77 -13.59
N ASN A 73 5.03 -0.64 -12.43
CA ASN A 73 5.93 -1.66 -11.87
C ASN A 73 5.22 -2.97 -11.55
N ASP A 74 3.96 -2.91 -11.10
CA ASP A 74 3.17 -4.10 -10.74
C ASP A 74 2.87 -4.97 -11.96
N TYR A 75 2.93 -4.39 -13.16
CA TYR A 75 2.60 -5.03 -14.43
C TYR A 75 3.83 -5.56 -15.19
N LEU A 76 5.05 -5.36 -14.68
CA LEU A 76 6.28 -5.87 -15.31
C LEU A 76 6.27 -7.40 -15.42
N ILE A 77 5.74 -8.09 -14.40
CA ILE A 77 5.62 -9.55 -14.41
C ILE A 77 4.67 -10.05 -15.53
N VAL A 78 3.65 -9.25 -15.87
CA VAL A 78 2.73 -9.57 -16.96
C VAL A 78 3.43 -9.41 -18.31
N LEU A 79 4.23 -8.35 -18.47
CA LEU A 79 5.05 -8.16 -19.67
C LEU A 79 6.09 -9.26 -19.85
N GLU A 80 6.71 -9.75 -18.77
CA GLU A 80 7.61 -10.90 -18.82
C GLU A 80 6.92 -12.16 -19.34
N GLU A 81 5.72 -12.46 -18.86
CA GLU A 81 4.94 -13.61 -19.33
C GLU A 81 4.52 -13.44 -20.80
N PHE A 82 4.09 -12.24 -21.20
CA PHE A 82 3.81 -11.94 -22.61
C PHE A 82 5.04 -12.14 -23.49
N ASN A 83 6.21 -11.70 -23.03
CA ASN A 83 7.47 -11.85 -23.75
C ASN A 83 7.85 -13.34 -23.91
N LYS A 84 7.65 -14.15 -22.87
CA LYS A 84 7.87 -15.61 -22.93
C LYS A 84 6.95 -16.28 -23.96
N GLU A 85 5.67 -15.91 -24.01
CA GLU A 85 4.73 -16.50 -24.98
C GLU A 85 5.02 -16.04 -26.41
N LEU A 86 5.43 -14.77 -26.60
CA LEU A 86 5.82 -14.23 -27.90
C LEU A 86 6.94 -15.04 -28.56
N ASN A 87 7.90 -15.53 -27.76
CA ASN A 87 9.01 -16.34 -28.24
C ASN A 87 8.62 -17.82 -28.49
N LYS A 88 7.45 -18.28 -28.03
CA LYS A 88 7.01 -19.68 -28.14
C LYS A 88 6.11 -19.98 -29.35
N TYR A 89 5.34 -19.00 -29.81
CA TYR A 89 4.37 -19.20 -30.89
C TYR A 89 4.67 -18.33 -32.10
N ASP A 90 4.80 -18.97 -33.26
CA ASP A 90 4.87 -18.29 -34.56
C ASP A 90 3.47 -18.15 -35.22
N ASP A 91 2.45 -18.82 -34.67
CA ASP A 91 1.05 -18.69 -35.10
C ASP A 91 0.39 -17.50 -34.41
N GLU A 92 0.08 -16.45 -35.19
CA GLU A 92 -0.50 -15.19 -34.72
C GLU A 92 -1.84 -15.39 -33.99
N LYS A 93 -2.68 -16.31 -34.45
CA LYS A 93 -3.99 -16.53 -33.85
C LYS A 93 -3.84 -17.17 -32.47
N ARG A 94 -2.99 -18.19 -32.36
CA ARG A 94 -2.69 -18.84 -31.07
C ARG A 94 -2.00 -17.89 -30.11
N LEU A 95 -1.08 -17.07 -30.60
CA LEU A 95 -0.43 -16.04 -29.80
C LEU A 95 -1.47 -15.05 -29.24
N LYS A 96 -2.39 -14.55 -30.08
CA LYS A 96 -3.47 -13.67 -29.64
C LYS A 96 -4.29 -14.30 -28.51
N GLU A 97 -4.74 -15.55 -28.70
CA GLU A 97 -5.53 -16.28 -27.70
C GLU A 97 -4.79 -16.46 -26.36
N GLN A 98 -3.48 -16.73 -26.37
CA GLN A 98 -2.70 -16.86 -25.13
C GLN A 98 -2.47 -15.51 -24.45
N LEU A 99 -2.13 -14.46 -25.19
CA LEU A 99 -1.95 -13.11 -24.64
C LEU A 99 -3.24 -12.60 -23.99
N GLU A 100 -4.38 -12.80 -24.64
CA GLU A 100 -5.70 -12.48 -24.09
C GLU A 100 -5.98 -13.24 -22.79
N ARG A 101 -5.66 -14.54 -22.76
CA ARG A 101 -5.85 -15.37 -21.56
C ARG A 101 -5.01 -14.88 -20.38
N ILE A 102 -3.74 -14.58 -20.62
CA ILE A 102 -2.84 -14.07 -19.56
C ILE A 102 -3.34 -12.71 -19.09
N PHE A 103 -3.74 -11.81 -20.01
CA PHE A 103 -4.30 -10.51 -19.65
C PHE A 103 -5.52 -10.63 -18.72
N GLN A 104 -6.50 -11.47 -19.09
CA GLN A 104 -7.71 -11.70 -18.30
C GLN A 104 -7.40 -12.33 -16.93
N PHE A 105 -6.42 -13.23 -16.88
CA PHE A 105 -5.99 -13.80 -15.60
C PHE A 105 -5.36 -12.74 -14.70
N SER A 106 -4.44 -11.92 -15.22
CA SER A 106 -3.81 -10.84 -14.49
C SER A 106 -4.84 -9.85 -13.94
N LEU A 107 -5.83 -9.44 -14.75
CA LEU A 107 -6.92 -8.57 -14.30
C LEU A 107 -7.69 -9.13 -13.10
N ASN A 108 -7.96 -10.44 -13.08
CA ASN A 108 -8.67 -11.06 -11.96
C ASN A 108 -7.82 -11.07 -10.68
N VAL A 109 -6.51 -11.28 -10.81
CA VAL A 109 -5.57 -11.25 -9.68
C VAL A 109 -5.50 -9.84 -9.09
N PHE A 110 -5.38 -8.80 -9.93
CA PHE A 110 -5.36 -7.41 -9.48
C PHE A 110 -6.67 -7.00 -8.79
N ARG A 111 -7.83 -7.32 -9.39
CA ARG A 111 -9.14 -7.06 -8.76
C ARG A 111 -9.29 -7.73 -7.39
N THR A 112 -8.82 -8.98 -7.26
CA THR A 112 -8.85 -9.68 -5.98
C THR A 112 -7.97 -8.99 -4.94
N ARG A 113 -6.79 -8.48 -5.35
CA ARG A 113 -5.90 -7.71 -4.47
C ARG A 113 -6.57 -6.43 -4.00
N ASP A 114 -7.24 -5.69 -4.88
CA ASP A 114 -7.93 -4.45 -4.53
C ASP A 114 -9.09 -4.69 -3.55
N GLU A 115 -9.88 -5.74 -3.77
CA GLU A 115 -10.94 -6.14 -2.83
C GLU A 115 -10.40 -6.46 -1.44
N VAL A 116 -9.26 -7.17 -1.37
CA VAL A 116 -8.59 -7.47 -0.11
C VAL A 116 -8.07 -6.20 0.57
N ILE A 117 -7.42 -5.29 -0.18
CA ILE A 117 -6.92 -4.02 0.36
C ILE A 117 -8.07 -3.16 0.89
N ALA A 118 -9.18 -3.06 0.15
CA ALA A 118 -10.35 -2.33 0.58
C ALA A 118 -10.96 -2.91 1.87
N LYS A 119 -11.04 -4.25 1.96
CA LYS A 119 -11.50 -4.93 3.17
C LYS A 119 -10.59 -4.65 4.37
N LEU A 120 -9.28 -4.78 4.20
CA LEU A 120 -8.30 -4.47 5.24
C LEU A 120 -8.38 -3.01 5.69
N SER A 121 -8.53 -2.08 4.75
CA SER A 121 -8.67 -0.65 5.05
C SER A 121 -9.92 -0.37 5.88
N ASN A 122 -11.04 -1.01 5.56
CA ASN A 122 -12.28 -0.93 6.34
C ASN A 122 -12.12 -1.53 7.74
N GLU A 123 -11.47 -2.69 7.87
CA GLU A 123 -11.19 -3.31 9.17
C GLU A 123 -10.30 -2.42 10.04
N VAL A 124 -9.26 -1.80 9.47
CA VAL A 124 -8.41 -0.83 10.17
C VAL A 124 -9.22 0.39 10.62
N ALA A 125 -10.09 0.92 9.76
CA ALA A 125 -10.95 2.05 10.14
C ALA A 125 -11.90 1.68 11.30
N GLN A 126 -12.50 0.49 11.27
CA GLN A 126 -13.34 -0.01 12.37
C GLN A 126 -12.55 -0.19 13.67
N LEU A 127 -11.33 -0.73 13.60
CA LEU A 127 -10.46 -0.88 14.77
C LEU A 127 -10.08 0.48 15.36
N LYS A 128 -9.71 1.46 14.53
CA LYS A 128 -9.43 2.83 14.99
C LYS A 128 -10.63 3.46 15.68
N MET A 129 -11.83 3.29 15.13
CA MET A 129 -13.06 3.79 15.75
C MET A 129 -13.31 3.12 17.10
N LYS A 130 -13.10 1.79 17.21
CA LYS A 130 -13.21 1.07 18.49
C LYS A 130 -12.20 1.56 19.52
N VAL A 131 -10.95 1.81 19.13
CA VAL A 131 -9.92 2.36 20.02
C VAL A 131 -10.36 3.72 20.53
N TYR A 132 -10.76 4.63 19.64
CA TYR A 132 -11.27 5.94 20.02
C TYR A 132 -12.48 5.87 20.97
N ASP A 133 -13.44 4.98 20.71
CA ASP A 133 -14.58 4.77 21.59
C ASP A 133 -14.16 4.27 22.99
N LEU A 134 -13.13 3.42 23.06
CA LEU A 134 -12.56 2.95 24.33
C LEU A 134 -11.85 4.08 25.07
N GLU A 135 -11.01 4.86 24.38
CA GLU A 135 -10.33 6.03 24.95
C GLU A 135 -11.34 6.99 25.58
N LYS A 136 -12.41 7.33 24.85
CA LYS A 136 -13.50 8.19 25.37
C LYS A 136 -14.21 7.63 26.59
N LYS A 137 -14.47 6.32 26.60
CA LYS A 137 -15.06 5.64 27.77
C LYS A 137 -14.13 5.68 28.97
N PHE A 138 -12.83 5.47 28.77
CA PHE A 138 -11.85 5.53 29.84
C PHE A 138 -11.62 6.95 30.36
N GLU A 139 -11.56 7.97 29.49
CA GLU A 139 -11.52 9.38 29.88
C GLU A 139 -12.70 9.71 30.82
N THR A 140 -13.92 9.36 30.41
CA THR A 140 -15.14 9.56 31.23
C THR A 140 -15.02 8.87 32.60
N VAL A 141 -14.45 7.67 32.64
CA VAL A 141 -14.26 6.90 33.88
C VAL A 141 -13.18 7.54 34.77
N ILE A 142 -12.08 8.03 34.21
CA ILE A 142 -10.99 8.72 34.92
C ILE A 142 -11.49 10.04 35.51
N GLU A 143 -12.26 10.81 34.75
CA GLU A 143 -12.88 12.06 35.20
C GLU A 143 -13.93 11.84 36.28
N SER A 144 -14.54 10.66 36.33
CA SER A 144 -15.49 10.31 37.39
C SER A 144 -14.82 10.31 38.78
N ASN A 145 -15.57 10.74 39.80
CA ASN A 145 -15.11 10.73 41.20
C ASN A 145 -15.21 9.35 41.88
N HIS A 146 -15.53 8.30 41.12
CA HIS A 146 -15.74 6.96 41.67
C HIS A 146 -14.46 6.13 41.77
N LEU A 147 -13.41 6.49 41.02
CA LEU A 147 -12.14 5.78 41.04
C LEU A 147 -11.18 6.33 42.11
N LYS A 148 -10.50 5.39 42.79
CA LYS A 148 -9.34 5.72 43.64
C LYS A 148 -8.16 6.14 42.76
N VAL A 149 -7.28 6.98 43.31
CA VAL A 149 -6.04 7.47 42.67
C VAL A 149 -5.25 6.36 41.98
N LYS A 150 -5.03 5.22 42.67
CA LYS A 150 -4.33 4.05 42.10
C LYS A 150 -4.98 3.55 40.80
N SER A 151 -6.30 3.42 40.79
CA SER A 151 -7.04 2.95 39.60
C SER A 151 -7.00 3.99 38.48
N LYS A 152 -7.09 5.29 38.80
CA LYS A 152 -6.97 6.36 37.79
C LYS A 152 -5.61 6.32 37.10
N ILE A 153 -4.52 6.15 37.84
CA ILE A 153 -3.16 6.01 37.27
C ILE A 153 -3.07 4.81 36.34
N MET A 154 -3.61 3.64 36.75
CA MET A 154 -3.59 2.45 35.90
C MET A 154 -4.39 2.63 34.60
N PHE A 155 -5.56 3.28 34.66
CA PHE A 155 -6.32 3.58 33.43
C PHE A 155 -5.61 4.61 32.55
N LEU A 156 -4.98 5.63 33.14
CA LEU A 156 -4.20 6.61 32.40
C LEU A 156 -3.05 5.95 31.63
N LEU A 157 -2.31 5.06 32.28
CA LEU A 157 -1.22 4.31 31.65
C LEU A 157 -1.70 3.16 30.72
N ALA A 158 -2.98 2.79 30.79
CA ALA A 158 -3.56 1.81 29.85
C ALA A 158 -3.97 2.46 28.53
N ILE A 159 -4.35 3.75 28.57
CA ILE A 159 -4.68 4.55 27.39
C ILE A 159 -3.42 5.16 26.78
N ASN A 160 -2.51 5.62 27.63
CA ASN A 160 -1.26 6.25 27.23
C ASN A 160 -0.13 5.26 27.51
N GLU A 161 0.59 4.83 26.46
CA GLU A 161 1.68 3.86 26.58
C GLU A 161 2.69 4.24 27.68
N GLU A 162 2.98 5.53 27.80
CA GLU A 162 3.90 6.08 28.78
C GLU A 162 3.51 7.50 29.21
N LEU A 163 3.69 7.84 30.48
CA LEU A 163 3.44 9.18 31.02
C LEU A 163 4.51 9.61 32.01
N SER A 164 4.90 10.89 31.97
CA SER A 164 5.74 11.51 32.99
C SER A 164 4.96 11.77 34.29
N LEU A 165 5.69 11.98 35.39
CA LEU A 165 5.07 12.31 36.69
C LEU A 165 4.15 13.53 36.62
N ASN A 166 4.55 14.57 35.87
CA ASN A 166 3.80 15.81 35.74
C ASN A 166 2.49 15.62 34.95
N GLU A 167 2.51 14.78 33.92
CA GLU A 167 1.31 14.46 33.13
C GLU A 167 0.29 13.70 33.97
N ILE A 168 0.76 12.70 34.73
CA ILE A 168 -0.10 11.95 35.66
C ILE A 168 -0.66 12.88 36.74
N GLN A 169 0.18 13.76 37.31
CA GLN A 169 -0.25 14.70 38.35
C GLN A 169 -1.36 15.63 37.87
N THR A 170 -1.20 16.19 36.67
CA THR A 170 -2.19 17.11 36.05
C THR A 170 -3.54 16.44 35.90
N GLN A 171 -3.58 15.17 35.49
CA GLN A 171 -4.83 14.46 35.21
C GLN A 171 -5.50 13.86 36.46
N VAL A 172 -4.71 13.43 37.45
CA VAL A 172 -5.24 12.81 38.69
C VAL A 172 -5.61 13.87 39.74
N ASN A 173 -5.10 15.10 39.62
CA ASN A 173 -5.33 16.22 40.52
C ASN A 173 -5.07 15.87 42.00
N THR A 174 -3.85 15.42 42.30
CA THR A 174 -3.41 15.07 43.65
C THR A 174 -2.06 15.71 43.98
N SER A 175 -1.66 15.67 45.25
CA SER A 175 -0.36 16.20 45.65
C SER A 175 0.78 15.32 45.12
N LYS A 176 1.88 15.94 44.70
CA LYS A 176 3.06 15.24 44.17
C LYS A 176 3.56 14.13 45.11
N GLN A 177 3.69 14.44 46.40
CA GLN A 177 4.17 13.49 47.40
C GLN A 177 3.25 12.27 47.55
N TRP A 178 1.94 12.47 47.45
CA TRP A 178 0.98 11.36 47.49
C TRP A 178 1.05 10.52 46.21
N LEU A 179 1.17 11.17 45.05
CA LEU A 179 1.32 10.50 43.77
C LEU A 179 2.55 9.60 43.72
N GLU A 180 3.71 10.12 44.15
CA GLU A 180 4.97 9.37 44.25
C GLU A 180 4.80 8.13 45.13
N THR A 181 4.14 8.27 46.28
CA THR A 181 3.88 7.13 47.19
C THR A 181 3.03 6.03 46.52
N VAL A 182 2.03 6.43 45.72
CA VAL A 182 1.18 5.48 45.00
C VAL A 182 1.94 4.81 43.85
N LEU A 183 2.75 5.56 43.10
CA LEU A 183 3.60 5.04 42.03
C LEU A 183 4.66 4.07 42.57
N ASP A 184 5.34 4.41 43.66
CA ASP A 184 6.27 3.51 44.36
C ASP A 184 5.60 2.20 44.76
N THR A 185 4.34 2.28 45.21
CA THR A 185 3.55 1.10 45.57
C THR A 185 3.19 0.28 44.32
N LEU A 186 2.86 0.91 43.20
CA LEU A 186 2.59 0.22 41.93
C LEU A 186 3.85 -0.45 41.36
N ILE A 187 5.01 0.21 41.46
CA ILE A 187 6.32 -0.32 41.07
C ILE A 187 6.72 -1.51 41.93
N LYS A 188 6.61 -1.39 43.26
CA LYS A 188 6.88 -2.51 44.19
C LYS A 188 6.01 -3.74 43.90
N ASN A 189 4.79 -3.52 43.43
CA ASN A 189 3.86 -4.58 43.05
C ASN A 189 4.06 -5.08 41.62
N LYS A 190 5.04 -4.54 40.86
CA LYS A 190 5.32 -4.88 39.46
C LYS A 190 4.13 -4.66 38.52
N ILE A 191 3.33 -3.63 38.78
CA ILE A 191 2.22 -3.23 37.91
C ILE A 191 2.66 -2.11 36.97
N VAL A 192 3.54 -1.22 37.45
CA VAL A 192 4.09 -0.09 36.72
C VAL A 192 5.60 -0.21 36.74
N GLU A 193 6.27 0.15 35.66
CA GLU A 193 7.72 0.35 35.62
C GLU A 193 8.04 1.81 35.30
N TYR A 194 9.28 2.20 35.58
CA TYR A 194 9.80 3.54 35.32
C TYR A 194 11.00 3.44 34.40
N ASP A 195 10.90 4.09 33.25
CA ASP A 195 11.99 4.28 32.32
C ASP A 195 12.87 5.44 32.82
N HIS A 196 14.09 5.11 33.21
CA HIS A 196 15.07 6.07 33.70
C HIS A 196 15.69 6.93 32.59
N GLU A 197 15.71 6.47 31.34
CA GLU A 197 16.26 7.23 30.20
C GLU A 197 15.29 8.32 29.76
N HIS A 198 14.00 8.03 29.75
CA HIS A 198 12.96 8.94 29.26
C HIS A 198 12.17 9.64 30.38
N GLU A 199 12.39 9.27 31.65
CA GLU A 199 11.70 9.77 32.83
C GLU A 199 10.18 9.54 32.80
N ARG A 200 9.76 8.35 32.37
CA ARG A 200 8.34 8.00 32.16
C ARG A 200 7.93 6.72 32.86
N TYR A 201 6.66 6.65 33.24
CA TYR A 201 6.02 5.48 33.81
C TYR A 201 5.19 4.77 32.74
N PHE A 202 5.18 3.44 32.77
CA PHE A 202 4.40 2.59 31.86
C PHE A 202 3.88 1.34 32.59
N LEU A 203 2.86 0.67 32.03
CA LEU A 203 2.34 -0.58 32.61
C LEU A 203 3.28 -1.76 32.31
N ASN A 204 3.52 -2.60 33.31
CA ASN A 204 4.34 -3.80 33.19
C ASN A 204 3.46 -5.05 32.96
N PHE A 205 3.06 -5.29 31.71
CA PHE A 205 2.27 -6.46 31.29
C PHE A 205 2.74 -7.03 29.96
#